data_AF-A0A8C2WFA8-F1
#
_entry.id   AF-A0A8C2WFA8-F1
#
_cell.length_a   1.000
_cell.length_b   1.000
_cell.length_c   1.000
_cell.angle_alpha   90.00
_cell.angle_beta   90.00
_cell.angle_gamma   90.00
#
_symmetry.space_group_name_H-M   'P 1'
#
loop_
_entity.id
_entity.type
_entity.pdbx_description
1 polymer ?
#
loop_
_entity_poly.entity_id
_entity_poly.type
_entity_poly.pdbx_seq_one_letter_code
_entity_poly.pdbx_strand_id
1 'polypeptide(L)'
;MSADNCGGNVSLPLRNLLNSIQCIRDRVRDGESKESDGRFNLSNFWASLNQAVKVVSQEATKLSLAFSKPPLPSQQDVEKLSESTLQSVLSLSTVYYWLPKSHGVSLRRQVREATVGVLEGVGQLVEVILSSPLQSLSQDQLISTGGVWSACDHFAQLPQDNKKAVLMVLSDQIGVVKDAIEEMDHRATRTPTGREKDRRVIGPCQGLMKASAACLKKLTSAVKANGDVSTSQNLAQLDDLADITKAISPGLDDLALCLYPPMESSHVCGESQLTWVQFLEGAVDHNLQKAKDLIQQDS
;
A
#
# COMPACT_ATOMS: atom_id res chain seq x y z
N MET A 1 11.84 16.65 -47.75
CA MET A 1 10.83 17.16 -46.80
C MET A 1 9.72 16.12 -46.73
N SER A 2 9.15 15.87 -45.53
CA SER A 2 8.03 14.93 -45.24
C SER A 2 8.35 13.63 -44.48
N ALA A 3 9.39 13.56 -43.66
CA ALA A 3 9.53 12.51 -42.64
C ALA A 3 9.27 13.01 -41.20
N ASP A 4 9.54 14.29 -40.92
CA ASP A 4 9.45 14.85 -39.56
C ASP A 4 8.05 15.29 -39.13
N ASN A 5 7.06 15.33 -40.02
CA ASN A 5 5.71 15.82 -39.68
C ASN A 5 4.73 14.72 -39.23
N CYS A 6 5.09 13.43 -39.34
CA CYS A 6 4.19 12.32 -38.99
C CYS A 6 4.30 11.94 -37.50
N GLY A 7 5.48 12.09 -36.89
CA GLY A 7 5.70 11.77 -35.46
C GLY A 7 4.96 12.69 -34.50
N GLY A 8 4.70 13.94 -34.88
CA GLY A 8 3.98 14.92 -34.06
C GLY A 8 2.52 14.56 -33.81
N ASN A 9 1.81 14.05 -34.82
CA ASN A 9 0.35 13.79 -34.74
C ASN A 9 0.00 12.51 -33.97
N VAL A 10 0.81 11.45 -34.09
CA VAL A 10 0.58 10.18 -33.39
C VAL A 10 0.83 10.30 -31.87
N SER A 11 1.68 11.25 -31.47
CA SER A 11 1.98 11.50 -30.05
C SER A 11 0.84 12.17 -29.27
N LEU A 12 -0.05 12.89 -29.96
CA LEU A 12 -1.09 13.69 -29.30
C LEU A 12 -2.15 12.83 -28.59
N PRO A 13 -2.74 11.79 -29.22
CA PRO A 13 -3.69 10.91 -28.53
C PRO A 13 -3.08 10.21 -27.31
N LEU A 14 -1.81 9.76 -27.42
CA LEU A 14 -1.11 9.12 -26.31
C LEU A 14 -0.82 10.08 -25.15
N ARG A 15 -0.45 11.33 -25.44
CA ARG A 15 -0.29 12.37 -24.40
C ARG A 15 -1.62 12.68 -23.71
N ASN A 16 -2.71 12.79 -24.47
CA ASN A 16 -4.04 13.00 -23.91
C ASN A 16 -4.49 11.82 -23.03
N LEU A 17 -4.20 10.59 -23.47
CA LEU A 17 -4.41 9.38 -22.68
C LEU A 17 -3.61 9.43 -21.36
N LEU A 18 -2.32 9.74 -21.42
CA LEU A 18 -1.46 9.82 -20.24
C LEU A 18 -1.99 10.84 -19.23
N ASN A 19 -2.30 12.06 -19.68
CA ASN A 19 -2.86 13.10 -18.83
C ASN A 19 -4.19 12.66 -18.20
N SER A 20 -5.04 11.97 -18.96
CA SER A 20 -6.33 11.46 -18.47
C SER A 20 -6.14 10.38 -17.41
N ILE A 21 -5.22 9.42 -17.63
CA ILE A 21 -4.88 8.37 -16.66
C ILE A 21 -4.36 9.00 -15.36
N GLN A 22 -3.44 9.97 -15.45
CA GLN A 22 -2.89 10.66 -14.28
C GLN A 22 -4.00 11.38 -13.50
N CYS A 23 -4.88 12.09 -14.19
CA CYS A 23 -6.04 12.75 -13.55
C CYS A 23 -6.97 11.73 -12.86
N ILE A 24 -7.27 10.61 -13.51
CA ILE A 24 -8.10 9.55 -12.92
C ILE A 24 -7.42 8.95 -11.69
N ARG A 25 -6.12 8.66 -11.78
CA ARG A 25 -5.30 8.14 -10.67
C ARG A 25 -5.35 9.06 -9.47
N ASP A 26 -5.12 10.35 -9.67
CA ASP A 26 -5.11 11.33 -8.58
C ASP A 26 -6.49 11.43 -7.93
N ARG A 27 -7.56 11.42 -8.74
CA ARG A 27 -8.94 11.35 -8.22
C ARG A 27 -9.23 10.07 -7.45
N VAL A 28 -8.75 8.91 -7.90
CA VAL A 28 -8.91 7.63 -7.17
C VAL A 28 -8.13 7.65 -5.86
N ARG A 29 -6.93 8.25 -5.85
CA ARG A 29 -6.09 8.40 -4.67
C ARG A 29 -6.76 9.27 -3.60
N ASP A 30 -7.36 10.38 -4.03
CA ASP A 30 -8.06 11.34 -3.16
C ASP A 30 -9.53 10.93 -2.88
N GLY A 31 -10.06 9.97 -3.64
CA GLY A 31 -11.49 9.77 -3.84
C GLY A 31 -12.24 9.22 -2.65
N GLU A 32 -13.22 9.99 -2.18
CA GLU A 32 -14.28 9.51 -1.29
C GLU A 32 -15.31 8.65 -2.06
N SER A 33 -15.93 7.69 -1.38
CA SER A 33 -17.00 6.87 -1.97
C SER A 33 -18.19 7.73 -2.38
N LYS A 34 -18.80 7.45 -3.54
CA LYS A 34 -20.17 7.89 -3.79
C LYS A 34 -21.07 6.98 -2.99
N GLU A 35 -21.79 7.52 -2.00
CA GLU A 35 -22.89 6.79 -1.38
C GLU A 35 -23.89 6.47 -2.49
N SER A 36 -24.10 5.19 -2.76
CA SER A 36 -25.19 4.75 -3.64
C SER A 36 -26.33 4.28 -2.77
N ASP A 37 -27.54 4.82 -2.99
CA ASP A 37 -28.78 4.41 -2.31
C ASP A 37 -29.20 2.95 -2.63
N GLY A 38 -28.47 2.28 -3.53
CA GLY A 38 -28.72 0.91 -3.95
C GLY A 38 -28.15 -0.15 -3.00
N ARG A 39 -28.81 -1.31 -2.96
CA ARG A 39 -28.35 -2.49 -2.21
C ARG A 39 -27.07 -3.04 -2.84
N PHE A 40 -25.92 -2.72 -2.26
CA PHE A 40 -24.61 -3.22 -2.69
C PHE A 40 -24.54 -4.76 -2.62
N ASN A 41 -23.93 -5.38 -3.63
CA ASN A 41 -23.69 -6.82 -3.68
C ASN A 41 -22.18 -7.10 -3.83
N LEU A 42 -21.59 -7.67 -2.78
CA LEU A 42 -20.15 -7.91 -2.72
C LEU A 42 -19.65 -8.91 -3.76
N SER A 43 -20.42 -9.94 -4.08
CA SER A 43 -20.03 -10.95 -5.08
C SER A 43 -20.02 -10.36 -6.49
N ASN A 44 -21.05 -9.59 -6.85
CA ASN A 44 -21.11 -8.88 -8.12
C ASN A 44 -19.98 -7.86 -8.24
N PHE A 45 -19.69 -7.12 -7.16
CA PHE A 45 -18.55 -6.21 -7.11
C PHE A 45 -17.24 -6.90 -7.46
N TRP A 46 -16.90 -8.02 -6.80
CA TRP A 46 -15.65 -8.73 -7.08
C TRP A 46 -15.60 -9.30 -8.49
N ALA A 47 -16.71 -9.82 -9.01
CA ALA A 47 -16.79 -10.31 -10.39
C ALA A 47 -16.55 -9.18 -11.40
N SER A 48 -17.21 -8.03 -11.22
CA SER A 48 -17.02 -6.85 -12.08
C SER A 48 -15.61 -6.28 -11.98
N LEU A 49 -15.03 -6.24 -10.78
CA LEU A 49 -13.68 -5.72 -10.56
C LEU A 49 -12.64 -6.58 -11.27
N ASN A 50 -12.68 -7.90 -11.07
CA ASN A 50 -11.76 -8.84 -11.74
C ASN A 50 -11.89 -8.78 -13.27
N GLN A 51 -13.12 -8.64 -13.78
CA GLN A 51 -13.34 -8.47 -15.22
C GLN A 51 -12.76 -7.14 -15.73
N ALA A 52 -12.93 -6.04 -14.99
CA ALA A 52 -12.36 -4.75 -15.37
C ALA A 52 -10.82 -4.78 -15.40
N VAL A 53 -10.19 -5.37 -14.38
CA VAL A 53 -8.73 -5.57 -14.32
C VAL A 53 -8.22 -6.38 -15.51
N LYS A 54 -8.91 -7.48 -15.85
CA LYS A 54 -8.56 -8.30 -17.02
C LYS A 54 -8.61 -7.50 -18.32
N VAL A 55 -9.62 -6.65 -18.50
CA VAL A 55 -9.73 -5.78 -19.69
C VAL A 55 -8.58 -4.79 -19.73
N VAL A 56 -8.23 -4.15 -18.60
CA VAL A 56 -7.08 -3.21 -18.55
C VAL A 56 -5.78 -3.91 -18.95
N SER A 57 -5.51 -5.11 -18.44
CA SER A 57 -4.33 -5.91 -18.81
C SER A 57 -4.29 -6.23 -20.31
N GLN A 58 -5.45 -6.57 -20.90
CA GLN A 58 -5.57 -6.83 -22.34
C GLN A 58 -5.34 -5.58 -23.19
N GLU A 59 -5.91 -4.44 -22.81
CA GLU A 59 -5.73 -3.17 -23.53
C GLU A 59 -4.28 -2.67 -23.43
N ALA A 60 -3.65 -2.78 -22.25
CA ALA A 60 -2.23 -2.47 -22.09
C ALA A 60 -1.34 -3.35 -22.98
N THR A 61 -1.66 -4.65 -23.08
CA THR A 61 -0.94 -5.58 -23.96
C THR A 61 -1.09 -5.20 -25.44
N LYS A 62 -2.31 -4.88 -25.88
CA LYS A 62 -2.58 -4.43 -27.26
C LYS A 62 -1.81 -3.15 -27.57
N LEU A 63 -1.86 -2.18 -26.65
CA LEU A 63 -1.16 -0.91 -26.78
C LEU A 63 0.36 -1.15 -26.90
N SER A 64 0.94 -1.95 -26.02
CA SER A 64 2.36 -2.31 -26.08
C SER A 64 2.74 -2.97 -27.41
N LEU A 65 2.00 -4.01 -27.83
CA LEU A 65 2.27 -4.73 -29.06
C LEU A 65 2.16 -3.86 -30.32
N ALA A 66 1.23 -2.91 -30.35
CA ALA A 66 1.05 -1.99 -31.48
C ALA A 66 2.28 -1.12 -31.74
N PHE A 67 3.04 -0.78 -30.71
CA PHE A 67 4.26 0.04 -30.80
C PHE A 67 5.56 -0.76 -30.76
N SER A 68 5.48 -2.10 -30.75
CA SER A 68 6.63 -2.99 -30.60
C SER A 68 7.43 -3.24 -31.89
N LYS A 69 6.83 -3.03 -33.07
CA LYS A 69 7.51 -3.26 -34.36
C LYS A 69 6.86 -2.46 -35.49
N PRO A 70 7.61 -2.13 -36.55
CA PRO A 70 7.05 -1.52 -37.74
C PRO A 70 6.10 -2.46 -38.51
N PRO A 71 5.16 -1.92 -39.30
CA PRO A 71 4.84 -0.50 -39.42
C PRO A 71 4.09 0.00 -38.16
N LEU A 72 4.32 1.26 -37.81
CA LEU A 72 3.61 1.88 -36.70
C LEU A 72 2.13 2.08 -37.03
N PRO A 73 1.24 2.04 -36.01
CA PRO A 73 -0.19 2.23 -36.19
C PRO A 73 -0.48 3.60 -36.81
N SER A 74 -1.54 3.66 -37.62
CA SER A 74 -2.02 4.93 -38.17
C SER A 74 -2.54 5.83 -37.05
N GLN A 75 -2.65 7.14 -37.30
CA GLN A 75 -3.21 8.07 -36.31
C GLN A 75 -4.60 7.61 -35.82
N GLN A 76 -5.47 7.15 -36.72
CA GLN A 76 -6.80 6.65 -36.37
C GLN A 76 -6.74 5.39 -35.50
N ASP A 77 -5.77 4.50 -35.74
CA ASP A 77 -5.59 3.30 -34.91
C ASP A 77 -5.07 3.67 -33.52
N VAL A 78 -4.18 4.66 -33.43
CA VAL A 78 -3.69 5.16 -32.14
C VAL A 78 -4.78 5.86 -31.34
N GLU A 79 -5.66 6.62 -32.00
CA GLU A 79 -6.85 7.21 -31.37
C GLU A 79 -7.76 6.11 -30.79
N LYS A 80 -8.07 5.07 -31.56
CA LYS A 80 -8.89 3.93 -31.09
C LYS A 80 -8.24 3.16 -29.94
N LEU A 81 -6.94 2.88 -30.04
CA LEU A 81 -6.19 2.20 -28.97
C LEU A 81 -6.18 3.06 -27.70
N SER A 82 -6.01 4.37 -27.85
CA SER A 82 -6.03 5.31 -26.73
C SER A 82 -7.41 5.40 -26.08
N GLU A 83 -8.47 5.49 -26.87
CA GLU A 83 -9.85 5.50 -26.37
C GLU A 83 -10.22 4.19 -25.66
N SER A 84 -9.88 3.04 -26.26
CA SER A 84 -10.11 1.73 -25.65
C SER A 84 -9.38 1.57 -24.32
N THR A 85 -8.11 2.00 -24.27
CA THR A 85 -7.32 2.00 -23.03
C THR A 85 -7.95 2.92 -21.98
N LEU A 86 -8.32 4.15 -22.36
CA LEU A 86 -8.98 5.10 -21.47
C LEU A 86 -10.29 4.55 -20.90
N GLN A 87 -11.11 3.92 -21.74
CA GLN A 87 -12.38 3.34 -21.33
C GLN A 87 -12.18 2.18 -20.34
N SER A 88 -11.13 1.37 -20.53
CA SER A 88 -10.79 0.27 -19.61
C SER A 88 -10.40 0.78 -18.22
N VAL A 89 -9.55 1.82 -18.14
CA VAL A 89 -9.12 2.40 -16.86
C VAL A 89 -10.24 3.17 -16.16
N LEU A 90 -11.12 3.84 -16.91
CA LEU A 90 -12.34 4.47 -16.38
C LEU A 90 -13.30 3.43 -15.81
N SER A 91 -13.49 2.30 -16.50
CA SER A 91 -14.32 1.20 -16.04
C SER A 91 -13.81 0.63 -14.72
N LEU A 92 -12.51 0.31 -14.64
CA LEU A 92 -11.86 -0.16 -13.41
C LEU A 92 -12.06 0.82 -12.24
N SER A 93 -11.78 2.11 -12.49
CA SER A 93 -11.94 3.17 -11.49
C SER A 93 -13.39 3.32 -11.03
N THR A 94 -14.35 3.18 -11.96
CA THR A 94 -15.78 3.25 -11.67
C THR A 94 -16.21 2.10 -10.77
N VAL A 95 -15.77 0.87 -11.06
CA VAL A 95 -16.08 -0.29 -10.23
C VAL A 95 -15.49 -0.13 -8.82
N TYR A 96 -14.28 0.41 -8.68
CA TYR A 96 -13.72 0.75 -7.36
C TYR A 96 -14.65 1.67 -6.53
N TYR A 97 -15.28 2.66 -7.15
CA TYR A 97 -16.20 3.56 -6.45
C TYR A 97 -17.50 2.90 -5.99
N TRP A 98 -17.81 1.68 -6.47
CA TRP A 98 -18.99 0.94 -6.00
C TRP A 98 -18.80 0.35 -4.60
N LEU A 99 -17.57 0.15 -4.13
CA LEU A 99 -17.29 -0.45 -2.82
C LEU A 99 -17.57 0.56 -1.69
N PRO A 100 -18.63 0.42 -0.89
CA PRO A 100 -18.98 1.40 0.12
C PRO A 100 -18.03 1.34 1.34
N LYS A 101 -17.87 2.47 2.05
CA LYS A 101 -17.14 2.53 3.33
C LYS A 101 -17.74 1.58 4.39
N SER A 102 -19.04 1.28 4.29
CA SER A 102 -19.75 0.35 5.19
C SER A 102 -19.30 -1.10 5.10
N HIS A 103 -18.47 -1.48 4.13
CA HIS A 103 -17.83 -2.80 4.06
C HIS A 103 -16.42 -2.81 4.66
N GLY A 104 -16.01 -1.70 5.28
CA GLY A 104 -14.71 -1.55 5.92
C GLY A 104 -13.77 -0.62 5.16
N VAL A 105 -13.18 0.33 5.88
CA VAL A 105 -12.26 1.33 5.34
C VAL A 105 -10.91 0.68 4.99
N SER A 106 -10.47 -0.31 5.76
CA SER A 106 -9.23 -1.05 5.48
C SER A 106 -9.32 -1.84 4.18
N LEU A 107 -10.41 -2.58 3.96
CA LEU A 107 -10.66 -3.26 2.69
C LEU A 107 -10.69 -2.28 1.52
N ARG A 108 -11.45 -1.20 1.67
CA ARG A 108 -11.56 -0.17 0.63
C ARG A 108 -10.22 0.47 0.30
N ARG A 109 -9.35 0.65 1.30
CA ARG A 109 -7.99 1.15 1.14
C ARG A 109 -7.13 0.22 0.30
N GLN A 110 -7.12 -1.09 0.60
CA GLN A 110 -6.38 -2.08 -0.20
C GLN A 110 -6.83 -2.10 -1.67
N VAL A 111 -8.14 -2.08 -1.92
CA VAL A 111 -8.67 -2.05 -3.30
C VAL A 111 -8.30 -0.74 -4.01
N ARG A 112 -8.35 0.40 -3.30
CA ARG A 112 -7.92 1.69 -3.85
C ARG A 112 -6.46 1.66 -4.26
N GLU A 113 -5.58 1.19 -3.39
CA GLU A 113 -4.13 1.14 -3.63
C GLU A 113 -3.79 0.22 -4.80
N ALA A 114 -4.42 -0.96 -4.89
CA ALA A 114 -4.26 -1.84 -6.05
C ALA A 114 -4.77 -1.20 -7.36
N THR A 115 -5.89 -0.47 -7.30
CA THR A 115 -6.43 0.27 -8.44
C THR A 115 -5.46 1.38 -8.88
N VAL A 116 -4.94 2.17 -7.95
CA VAL A 116 -3.93 3.20 -8.20
C VAL A 116 -2.68 2.58 -8.83
N GLY A 117 -2.20 1.45 -8.32
CA GLY A 117 -1.03 0.74 -8.87
C GLY A 117 -1.22 0.32 -10.33
N VAL A 118 -2.42 -0.15 -10.71
CA VAL A 118 -2.73 -0.45 -12.12
C VAL A 118 -2.73 0.82 -12.97
N LEU A 119 -3.34 1.91 -12.50
CA LEU A 119 -3.35 3.18 -13.23
C LEU A 119 -1.94 3.76 -13.42
N GLU A 120 -1.09 3.65 -12.39
CA GLU A 120 0.33 4.03 -12.44
C GLU A 120 1.09 3.17 -13.45
N GLY A 121 0.91 1.85 -13.42
CA GLY A 121 1.55 0.95 -14.39
C GLY A 121 1.16 1.28 -15.83
N VAL A 122 -0.13 1.52 -16.11
CA VAL A 122 -0.58 1.88 -17.46
C VAL A 122 -0.02 3.25 -17.86
N GLY A 123 0.01 4.22 -16.94
CA GLY A 123 0.64 5.52 -17.17
C GLY A 123 2.12 5.40 -17.54
N GLN A 124 2.88 4.59 -16.80
CA GLN A 124 4.29 4.31 -17.08
C GLN A 124 4.49 3.65 -18.44
N LEU A 125 3.64 2.70 -18.82
CA LEU A 125 3.70 2.09 -20.15
C LEU A 125 3.50 3.13 -21.26
N VAL A 126 2.51 4.02 -21.14
CA VAL A 126 2.26 5.08 -22.12
C VAL A 126 3.44 6.05 -22.19
N GLU A 127 4.03 6.41 -21.05
CA GLU A 127 5.22 7.27 -20.97
C GLU A 127 6.44 6.64 -21.66
N VAL A 128 6.66 5.34 -21.45
CA VAL A 128 7.73 4.59 -22.12
C VAL A 128 7.51 4.54 -23.64
N ILE A 129 6.28 4.33 -24.11
CA ILE A 129 5.94 4.35 -25.53
C ILE A 129 6.18 5.74 -26.14
N LEU A 130 5.83 6.81 -25.41
CA LEU A 130 6.06 8.19 -25.85
C LEU A 130 7.55 8.57 -25.90
N SER A 131 8.37 7.97 -25.03
CA SER A 131 9.79 8.31 -24.87
C SER A 131 10.73 7.45 -25.72
N SER A 132 10.29 6.25 -26.12
CA SER A 132 11.11 5.30 -26.86
C SER A 132 11.09 5.57 -28.37
N PRO A 133 12.23 5.47 -29.07
CA PRO A 133 12.23 5.46 -30.54
C PRO A 133 11.49 4.21 -31.01
N LEU A 134 10.32 4.42 -31.64
CA LEU A 134 9.32 3.43 -32.04
C LEU A 134 9.76 2.48 -33.18
N GLN A 135 11.00 2.01 -33.15
CA GLN A 135 11.62 1.20 -34.20
C GLN A 135 11.66 -0.30 -33.86
N SER A 136 11.67 -0.65 -32.57
CA SER A 136 11.67 -2.04 -32.08
C SER A 136 11.24 -2.10 -30.61
N LEU A 137 10.70 -3.25 -30.19
CA LEU A 137 10.35 -3.56 -28.80
C LEU A 137 11.54 -3.29 -27.88
N SER A 138 11.41 -2.27 -27.03
CA SER A 138 12.47 -1.91 -26.08
C SER A 138 12.38 -2.74 -24.81
N GLN A 139 13.51 -2.87 -24.12
CA GLN A 139 13.54 -3.50 -22.81
C GLN A 139 12.64 -2.76 -21.81
N ASP A 140 12.61 -1.44 -21.88
CA ASP A 140 11.75 -0.60 -21.02
C ASP A 140 10.27 -0.84 -21.30
N GLN A 141 9.89 -1.08 -22.56
CA GLN A 141 8.53 -1.43 -22.93
C GLN A 141 8.14 -2.80 -22.38
N LEU A 142 9.04 -3.78 -22.42
CA LEU A 142 8.80 -5.09 -21.79
C LEU A 142 8.65 -4.98 -20.27
N ILE A 143 9.51 -4.22 -19.60
CA ILE A 143 9.47 -4.01 -18.15
C ILE A 143 8.17 -3.30 -17.75
N SER A 144 7.82 -2.21 -18.42
CA SER A 144 6.58 -1.46 -18.12
C SER A 144 5.32 -2.27 -18.40
N THR A 145 5.29 -3.05 -19.49
CA THR A 145 4.17 -3.98 -19.77
C THR A 145 4.06 -5.04 -18.68
N GLY A 146 5.18 -5.64 -18.28
CA GLY A 146 5.23 -6.60 -17.16
C GLY A 146 4.80 -5.99 -15.82
N GLY A 147 5.11 -4.73 -15.58
CA GLY A 147 4.65 -3.97 -14.42
C GLY A 147 3.11 -3.86 -14.37
N VAL A 148 2.47 -3.56 -15.50
CA VAL A 148 1.00 -3.57 -15.59
C VAL A 148 0.41 -4.94 -15.27
N TRP A 149 0.99 -6.00 -15.83
CA TRP A 149 0.53 -7.37 -15.56
C TRP A 149 0.66 -7.73 -14.09
N SER A 150 1.81 -7.44 -13.48
CA SER A 150 2.02 -7.70 -12.06
C SER A 150 1.03 -6.94 -11.18
N ALA A 151 0.74 -5.67 -11.49
CA ALA A 151 -0.26 -4.89 -10.78
C ALA A 151 -1.69 -5.47 -10.94
N CYS A 152 -2.03 -5.99 -12.13
CA CYS A 152 -3.31 -6.64 -12.38
C CYS A 152 -3.42 -7.98 -11.63
N ASP A 153 -2.37 -8.80 -11.65
CA ASP A 153 -2.35 -10.11 -11.00
C ASP A 153 -2.44 -10.01 -9.47
N HIS A 154 -2.01 -8.88 -8.89
CA HIS A 154 -2.15 -8.61 -7.46
C HIS A 154 -3.61 -8.64 -6.97
N PHE A 155 -4.60 -8.39 -7.83
CA PHE A 155 -6.02 -8.45 -7.45
C PHE A 155 -6.45 -9.82 -6.95
N ALA A 156 -5.80 -10.90 -7.41
CA ALA A 156 -6.08 -12.25 -6.93
C ALA A 156 -5.71 -12.45 -5.44
N GLN A 157 -4.83 -11.61 -4.89
CA GLN A 157 -4.37 -11.66 -3.50
C GLN A 157 -5.10 -10.67 -2.59
N LEU A 158 -6.01 -9.86 -3.13
CA LEU A 158 -6.72 -8.87 -2.34
C LEU A 158 -7.63 -9.53 -1.29
N PRO A 159 -7.69 -8.96 -0.07
CA PRO A 159 -8.57 -9.44 0.97
C PRO A 159 -10.03 -9.33 0.50
N GLN A 160 -10.81 -10.37 0.75
CA GLN A 160 -12.22 -10.43 0.32
C GLN A 160 -13.21 -9.82 1.32
N ASP A 161 -12.73 -9.50 2.52
CA ASP A 161 -13.48 -8.93 3.63
C ASP A 161 -12.57 -8.03 4.49
N ASN A 162 -13.17 -7.17 5.33
CA ASN A 162 -12.41 -6.22 6.13
C ASN A 162 -11.51 -6.87 7.19
N LYS A 163 -11.94 -8.01 7.74
CA LYS A 163 -11.15 -8.77 8.71
C LYS A 163 -9.82 -9.20 8.09
N LYS A 164 -9.83 -9.76 6.89
CA LYS A 164 -8.62 -10.12 6.14
C LYS A 164 -7.77 -8.90 5.80
N ALA A 165 -8.41 -7.77 5.46
CA ALA A 165 -7.68 -6.53 5.20
C ALA A 165 -6.93 -6.03 6.45
N VAL A 166 -7.57 -6.05 7.62
CA VAL A 166 -6.94 -5.68 8.89
C VAL A 166 -5.82 -6.65 9.25
N LEU A 167 -6.01 -7.95 9.03
CA LEU A 167 -4.95 -8.95 9.25
C LEU A 167 -3.74 -8.74 8.34
N MET A 168 -3.95 -8.26 7.11
CA MET A 168 -2.87 -7.88 6.19
C MET A 168 -2.10 -6.67 6.75
N VAL A 169 -2.80 -5.61 7.16
CA VAL A 169 -2.18 -4.42 7.80
C VAL A 169 -1.33 -4.82 9.02
N LEU A 170 -1.86 -5.68 9.90
CA LEU A 170 -1.12 -6.16 11.07
C LEU A 170 0.12 -6.97 10.68
N SER A 171 0.02 -7.79 9.64
CA SER A 171 1.15 -8.57 9.13
C SER A 171 2.25 -7.67 8.58
N ASP A 172 1.88 -6.66 7.80
CA ASP A 172 2.82 -5.68 7.23
C ASP A 172 3.51 -4.89 8.34
N GLN A 173 2.75 -4.44 9.35
CA GLN A 173 3.31 -3.74 10.50
C GLN A 173 4.27 -4.63 11.33
N ILE A 174 4.00 -5.93 11.45
CA ILE A 174 4.94 -6.89 12.05
C ILE A 174 6.22 -6.99 11.21
N GLY A 175 6.11 -6.97 9.89
CA GLY A 175 7.24 -6.94 8.96
C GLY A 175 8.13 -5.74 9.22
N VAL A 176 7.57 -4.54 9.22
CA VAL A 176 8.29 -3.28 9.52
C VAL A 176 9.03 -3.35 10.85
N VAL A 177 8.38 -3.87 11.90
CA VAL A 177 9.03 -3.99 13.23
C VAL A 177 10.20 -4.99 13.19
N LYS A 178 10.08 -6.08 12.45
CA LYS A 178 11.17 -7.05 12.29
C LYS A 178 12.35 -6.43 11.54
N ASP A 179 12.08 -5.74 10.45
CA ASP A 179 13.11 -5.09 9.64
C ASP A 179 13.88 -4.05 10.48
N ALA A 180 13.17 -3.27 11.31
CA ALA A 180 13.78 -2.32 12.25
C ALA A 180 14.66 -3.02 13.31
N ILE A 181 14.21 -4.15 13.87
CA ILE A 181 15.02 -4.95 14.81
C ILE A 181 16.29 -5.46 14.12
N GLU A 182 16.17 -5.98 12.89
CA GLU A 182 17.29 -6.47 12.11
C GLU A 182 18.28 -5.34 11.80
N GLU A 183 17.82 -4.15 11.41
CA GLU A 183 18.70 -2.99 11.20
C GLU A 183 19.48 -2.64 12.49
N MET A 184 18.83 -2.68 13.64
CA MET A 184 19.48 -2.44 14.92
C MET A 184 20.54 -3.49 15.28
N ASP A 185 20.29 -4.77 15.00
CA ASP A 185 21.28 -5.84 15.21
C ASP A 185 22.52 -5.65 14.33
N HIS A 186 22.32 -5.24 13.08
CA HIS A 186 23.43 -4.88 12.19
C HIS A 186 24.23 -3.67 12.71
N ARG A 187 23.60 -2.71 13.40
CA ARG A 187 24.32 -1.60 14.04
C ARG A 187 25.15 -2.05 15.23
N ALA A 188 24.55 -2.84 16.13
CA ALA A 188 25.22 -3.32 17.33
C ALA A 188 26.51 -4.11 17.00
N THR A 189 26.54 -4.79 15.85
CA THR A 189 27.70 -5.54 15.35
C THR A 189 28.72 -4.69 14.61
N ARG A 190 28.30 -3.60 13.95
CA ARG A 190 29.16 -2.75 13.10
C ARG A 190 29.76 -1.54 13.80
N THR A 191 29.32 -1.17 15.00
CA THR A 191 29.93 -0.05 15.77
C THR A 191 31.26 -0.47 16.38
N PRO A 192 32.43 -0.09 15.80
CA PRO A 192 33.72 -0.38 16.40
C PRO A 192 33.97 0.76 17.40
N THR A 193 33.92 0.47 18.70
CA THR A 193 34.41 1.38 19.75
C THR A 193 33.71 2.76 19.88
N GLY A 194 32.41 2.86 19.61
CA GLY A 194 31.61 4.05 19.94
C GLY A 194 30.93 3.92 21.31
N ARG A 195 31.54 4.50 22.35
CA ARG A 195 31.08 4.72 23.75
C ARG A 195 30.14 3.64 24.35
N GLU A 196 30.57 2.97 25.42
CA GLU A 196 29.76 2.04 26.24
C GLU A 196 28.31 2.51 26.53
N LYS A 197 28.07 3.83 26.63
CA LYS A 197 26.75 4.45 26.80
C LYS A 197 25.81 4.22 25.61
N ASP A 198 26.34 4.27 24.39
CA ASP A 198 25.61 4.09 23.14
C ASP A 198 25.11 2.64 23.04
N ARG A 199 25.95 1.69 23.47
CA ARG A 199 25.61 0.25 23.55
C ARG A 199 24.55 -0.05 24.64
N ARG A 200 24.46 0.77 25.69
CA ARG A 200 23.46 0.59 26.77
C ARG A 200 22.04 0.97 26.36
N VAL A 201 21.86 1.86 25.38
CA VAL A 201 20.52 2.31 24.93
C VAL A 201 19.96 1.40 23.85
N ILE A 202 20.83 0.82 23.00
CA ILE A 202 20.42 -0.09 21.91
C ILE A 202 19.63 -1.30 22.44
N GLY A 203 20.11 -1.97 23.50
CA GLY A 203 19.44 -3.15 24.06
C GLY A 203 18.00 -2.91 24.53
N PRO A 204 17.75 -1.89 25.38
CA PRO A 204 16.39 -1.47 25.75
C PRO A 204 15.50 -1.10 24.56
N CYS A 205 16.04 -0.37 23.58
CA CYS A 205 15.28 -0.02 22.36
C CYS A 205 14.89 -1.28 21.57
N GLN A 206 15.79 -2.25 21.43
CA GLN A 206 15.46 -3.55 20.81
C GLN A 206 14.42 -4.33 21.62
N GLY A 207 14.49 -4.27 22.95
CA GLY A 207 13.49 -4.84 23.85
C GLY A 207 12.09 -4.27 23.59
N LEU A 208 12.00 -2.94 23.48
CA LEU A 208 10.76 -2.24 23.16
C LEU A 208 10.22 -2.63 21.77
N MET A 209 11.07 -2.69 20.74
CA MET A 209 10.65 -3.14 19.41
C MET A 209 10.14 -4.59 19.41
N LYS A 210 10.84 -5.49 20.14
CA LYS A 210 10.41 -6.89 20.31
C LYS A 210 9.08 -7.00 21.05
N ALA A 211 8.85 -6.16 22.07
CA ALA A 211 7.57 -6.07 22.77
C ALA A 211 6.45 -5.61 21.82
N SER A 212 6.68 -4.57 21.01
CA SER A 212 5.74 -4.11 19.98
C SER A 212 5.39 -5.23 18.99
N ALA A 213 6.37 -6.00 18.51
CA ALA A 213 6.13 -7.15 17.64
C ALA A 213 5.29 -8.25 18.33
N ALA A 214 5.51 -8.50 19.62
CA ALA A 214 4.73 -9.46 20.38
C ALA A 214 3.27 -9.00 20.58
N CYS A 215 3.06 -7.72 20.88
CA CYS A 215 1.73 -7.11 20.97
C CYS A 215 0.96 -7.25 19.64
N LEU A 216 1.60 -6.93 18.51
CA LEU A 216 1.00 -7.09 17.18
C LEU A 216 0.66 -8.54 16.84
N LYS A 217 1.51 -9.51 17.21
CA LYS A 217 1.21 -10.94 17.04
C LYS A 217 0.01 -11.37 17.89
N LYS A 218 -0.10 -10.86 19.11
CA LYS A 218 -1.24 -11.15 19.99
C LYS A 218 -2.52 -10.53 19.45
N LEU A 219 -2.47 -9.29 18.98
CA LEU A 219 -3.58 -8.61 18.32
C LEU A 219 -4.03 -9.36 17.05
N THR A 220 -3.09 -9.77 16.20
CA THR A 220 -3.35 -10.62 15.03
C THR A 220 -4.11 -11.88 15.42
N SER A 221 -3.70 -12.54 16.52
CA SER A 221 -4.35 -13.76 17.01
C SER A 221 -5.78 -13.48 17.50
N ALA A 222 -6.00 -12.36 18.19
CA ALA A 222 -7.31 -11.93 18.65
C ALA A 222 -8.25 -11.59 17.48
N VAL A 223 -7.77 -10.84 16.47
CA VAL A 223 -8.56 -10.54 15.27
C VAL A 223 -8.89 -11.82 14.50
N LYS A 224 -7.96 -12.77 14.37
CA LYS A 224 -8.24 -14.07 13.73
C LYS A 224 -9.36 -14.82 14.44
N ALA A 225 -9.28 -14.94 15.77
CA ALA A 225 -10.26 -15.69 16.56
C ALA A 225 -11.63 -14.99 16.61
N ASN A 226 -11.64 -13.67 16.85
CA ASN A 226 -12.83 -12.95 17.32
C ASN A 226 -13.30 -11.85 16.36
N GLY A 227 -12.52 -11.52 15.32
CA GLY A 227 -12.90 -10.47 14.37
C GLY A 227 -14.20 -10.81 13.65
N ASP A 228 -15.16 -9.88 13.69
CA ASP A 228 -16.48 -9.97 13.07
C ASP A 228 -16.72 -8.78 12.13
N VAL A 229 -17.34 -9.06 10.98
CA VAL A 229 -17.65 -8.08 9.93
C VAL A 229 -19.15 -7.92 9.71
N SER A 230 -19.98 -8.53 10.57
CA SER A 230 -21.43 -8.61 10.40
C SER A 230 -22.15 -7.31 10.76
N THR A 231 -21.53 -6.45 11.57
CA THR A 231 -22.12 -5.17 12.01
C THR A 231 -21.20 -3.99 11.69
N SER A 232 -21.80 -2.82 11.48
CA SER A 232 -21.05 -1.57 11.25
C SER A 232 -20.15 -1.20 12.42
N GLN A 233 -20.59 -1.47 13.65
CA GLN A 233 -19.80 -1.22 14.86
C GLN A 233 -18.54 -2.10 14.90
N ASN A 234 -18.67 -3.40 14.63
CA ASN A 234 -17.52 -4.31 14.64
C ASN A 234 -16.53 -3.98 13.51
N LEU A 235 -17.04 -3.57 12.34
CA LEU A 235 -16.22 -3.07 11.24
C LEU A 235 -15.42 -1.82 11.62
N ALA A 236 -16.07 -0.84 12.26
CA ALA A 236 -15.41 0.37 12.73
C ALA A 236 -14.31 0.05 13.75
N GLN A 237 -14.57 -0.84 14.72
CA GLN A 237 -13.56 -1.27 15.69
C GLN A 237 -12.36 -1.95 15.03
N LEU A 238 -12.60 -2.79 14.01
CA LEU A 238 -11.52 -3.41 13.23
C LEU A 238 -10.69 -2.38 12.47
N ASP A 239 -11.33 -1.36 11.89
CA ASP A 239 -10.63 -0.26 11.22
C ASP A 239 -9.84 0.61 12.20
N ASP A 240 -10.40 0.92 13.37
CA ASP A 240 -9.71 1.66 14.44
C ASP A 240 -8.43 0.91 14.88
N LEU A 241 -8.51 -0.41 15.04
CA LEU A 241 -7.34 -1.24 15.36
C LEU A 241 -6.27 -1.14 14.27
N ALA A 242 -6.67 -1.25 12.99
CA ALA A 242 -5.74 -1.13 11.87
C ALA A 242 -5.08 0.27 11.83
N ASP A 243 -5.83 1.33 12.07
CA ASP A 243 -5.31 2.70 12.04
C ASP A 243 -4.38 3.00 13.24
N ILE A 244 -4.70 2.52 14.45
CA ILE A 244 -3.81 2.64 15.62
C ILE A 244 -2.48 1.92 15.36
N THR A 245 -2.51 0.73 14.74
CA THR A 245 -1.27 -0.03 14.50
C THR A 245 -0.30 0.65 13.54
N LYS A 246 -0.80 1.51 12.63
CA LYS A 246 0.04 2.29 11.71
C LYS A 246 0.90 3.32 12.42
N ALA A 247 0.52 3.75 13.63
CA ALA A 247 1.33 4.66 14.44
C ALA A 247 2.64 4.02 14.94
N ILE A 248 2.75 2.68 14.86
CA ILE A 248 3.97 1.97 15.25
C ILE A 248 5.12 2.29 14.28
N SER A 249 4.87 2.38 12.97
CA SER A 249 5.95 2.63 12.00
C SER A 249 6.64 3.98 12.25
N PRO A 250 5.92 5.13 12.32
CA PRO A 250 6.56 6.40 12.63
C PRO A 250 7.25 6.41 13.99
N GLY A 251 6.69 5.74 15.01
CA GLY A 251 7.34 5.63 16.32
C GLY A 251 8.64 4.83 16.28
N LEU A 252 8.75 3.82 15.41
CA LEU A 252 9.99 3.10 15.16
C LEU A 252 11.00 3.94 14.37
N ASP A 253 10.54 4.70 13.38
CA ASP A 253 11.39 5.60 12.60
C ASP A 253 11.98 6.70 13.51
N ASP A 254 11.17 7.33 14.35
CA ASP A 254 11.60 8.33 15.34
C ASP A 254 12.61 7.73 16.34
N LEU A 255 12.34 6.51 16.81
CA LEU A 255 13.26 5.79 17.68
C LEU A 255 14.57 5.48 16.97
N ALA A 256 14.53 5.04 15.72
CA ALA A 256 15.71 4.75 14.91
C ALA A 256 16.54 6.03 14.70
N LEU A 257 15.90 7.15 14.35
CA LEU A 257 16.54 8.47 14.18
C LEU A 257 17.28 8.93 15.43
N CYS A 258 16.67 8.76 16.62
CA CYS A 258 17.32 9.08 17.90
C CYS A 258 18.59 8.26 18.17
N LEU A 259 18.74 7.14 17.48
CA LEU A 259 19.89 6.24 17.59
C LEU A 259 20.95 6.48 16.51
N TYR A 260 20.75 7.44 15.60
CA TYR A 260 21.80 7.88 14.67
C TYR A 260 22.74 8.91 15.34
N PRO A 261 24.06 8.78 15.15
CA PRO A 261 25.00 9.77 15.67
C PRO A 261 24.80 11.18 15.08
N PRO A 262 25.03 12.25 15.86
CA PRO A 262 25.37 12.23 17.28
C PRO A 262 24.13 11.92 18.12
N MET A 263 24.17 10.83 18.90
CA MET A 263 23.11 10.55 19.87
C MET A 263 23.22 11.60 20.97
N GLU A 264 22.29 12.56 20.98
CA GLU A 264 22.18 13.51 22.08
C GLU A 264 21.61 12.75 23.28
N SER A 265 22.50 12.25 24.14
CA SER A 265 22.11 11.92 25.50
C SER A 265 21.67 13.24 26.13
N SER A 266 20.37 13.53 26.11
CA SER A 266 19.86 14.75 26.70
C SER A 266 20.40 14.82 28.14
N HIS A 267 20.90 15.97 28.56
CA HIS A 267 21.30 16.19 29.95
C HIS A 267 20.12 16.01 30.94
N VAL A 268 18.91 15.77 30.41
CA VAL A 268 17.64 15.65 31.11
C VAL A 268 17.33 14.19 31.49
N CYS A 269 17.85 13.17 30.78
CA CYS A 269 17.60 11.76 31.11
C CYS A 269 18.72 11.17 32.00
N GLY A 270 18.66 11.46 33.31
CA GLY A 270 19.44 10.80 34.35
C GLY A 270 18.81 9.49 34.83
N GLU A 271 19.39 8.88 35.87
CA GLU A 271 18.91 7.61 36.46
C GLU A 271 17.44 7.68 36.92
N SER A 272 16.98 8.84 37.37
CA SER A 272 15.60 9.04 37.84
C SER A 272 14.57 8.94 36.71
N GLN A 273 14.88 9.37 35.48
CA GLN A 273 13.99 9.20 34.32
C GLN A 273 13.93 7.74 33.85
N LEU A 274 15.04 7.01 33.99
CA LEU A 274 15.09 5.57 33.71
C LEU A 274 14.18 4.78 34.67
N THR A 275 14.16 5.16 35.94
CA THR A 275 13.21 4.62 36.93
C THR A 275 11.76 4.97 36.58
N TRP A 276 11.49 6.16 36.05
CA TRP A 276 10.17 6.57 35.58
C TRP A 276 9.69 5.78 34.36
N VAL A 277 10.57 5.49 33.40
CA VAL A 277 10.25 4.64 32.23
C VAL A 277 9.97 3.21 32.67
N GLN A 278 10.78 2.64 33.57
CA GLN A 278 10.53 1.31 34.16
C GLN A 278 9.22 1.26 34.95
N PHE A 279 8.89 2.35 35.66
CA PHE A 279 7.60 2.48 36.33
C PHE A 279 6.44 2.50 35.33
N LEU A 280 6.55 3.23 34.22
CA LEU A 280 5.53 3.26 33.18
C LEU A 280 5.36 1.89 32.50
N GLU A 281 6.46 1.19 32.22
CA GLU A 281 6.44 -0.19 31.70
C GLU A 281 5.70 -1.13 32.66
N GLY A 282 6.04 -1.09 33.96
CA GLY A 282 5.34 -1.87 34.98
C GLY A 282 3.87 -1.49 35.15
N ALA A 283 3.53 -0.21 35.00
CA ALA A 283 2.15 0.27 35.05
C ALA A 283 1.32 -0.20 33.84
N VAL A 284 1.93 -0.23 32.65
CA VAL A 284 1.31 -0.79 31.44
C VAL A 284 1.05 -2.28 31.62
N ASP A 285 2.01 -3.05 32.11
CA ASP A 285 1.85 -4.48 32.36
C ASP A 285 0.78 -4.78 33.41
N HIS A 286 0.79 -4.07 34.53
CA HIS A 286 -0.22 -4.20 35.58
C HIS A 286 -1.64 -3.92 35.07
N ASN A 287 -1.82 -2.82 34.33
CA ASN A 287 -3.12 -2.43 33.81
C ASN A 287 -3.60 -3.38 32.70
N LEU A 288 -2.69 -3.87 31.87
CA LEU A 288 -3.00 -4.88 30.85
C LEU A 288 -3.43 -6.21 31.51
N GLN A 289 -2.78 -6.61 32.61
CA GLN A 289 -3.19 -7.81 33.35
C GLN A 289 -4.57 -7.63 33.98
N LYS A 290 -4.82 -6.49 34.62
CA LYS A 290 -6.12 -6.17 35.19
C LYS A 290 -7.24 -6.14 34.15
N ALA A 291 -6.97 -5.63 32.94
CA ALA A 291 -7.91 -5.67 31.84
C ALA A 291 -8.21 -7.11 31.39
N LYS A 292 -7.19 -7.98 31.29
CA LYS A 292 -7.39 -9.41 30.99
C LYS A 292 -8.26 -10.10 32.04
N ASP A 293 -8.01 -9.83 33.32
CA ASP A 293 -8.76 -10.44 34.42
C ASP A 293 -10.23 -10.02 34.40
N LEU A 294 -10.52 -8.75 34.09
CA LEU A 294 -11.89 -8.24 33.94
C LEU A 294 -12.60 -8.85 32.72
N ILE A 295 -11.91 -8.98 31.58
CA ILE A 295 -12.48 -9.59 30.37
C ILE A 295 -12.78 -11.08 30.59
N GLN A 296 -11.98 -11.78 31.40
CA GLN A 296 -12.22 -13.19 31.77
C GLN A 296 -13.37 -13.38 32.76
N GLN A 297 -13.77 -12.35 33.49
CA GLN A 297 -14.92 -12.39 34.40
C GLN A 297 -16.27 -12.19 33.67
N ASP A 298 -16.23 -11.56 32.49
CA ASP A 298 -17.40 -11.29 31.63
C ASP A 298 -17.61 -12.34 30.52
N SER A 299 -16.80 -13.41 30.47
CA SER A 299 -16.93 -14.55 29.54
C SER A 299 -17.55 -15.77 30.22
#